data_AF-A0A952FU52-F1
#
_entry.id   AF-A0A952FU52-F1
#
_cell.length_a   1.000
_cell.length_b   1.000
_cell.length_c   1.000
_cell.angle_alpha   90.00
_cell.angle_beta   90.00
_cell.angle_gamma   90.00
#
_symmetry.space_group_name_H-M   'P 1'
#
loop_
_entity.id
_entity.type
_entity.pdbx_description
1 polymer ?
#
loop_
_entity_poly.entity_id
_entity_poly.type
_entity_poly.pdbx_seq_one_letter_code
_entity_poly.pdbx_strand_id
1 'polypeptide(L)'
;MRFTFPLLTIVLVVSVYACTKPKDPAPPPVAHSDITPYSFIGTPKEAAAKLNESLVLRDYPELANRKGNTLTIRYRGQDVVTYTDDPKGCARYVIERAVMTYDEKTGTREPIALVACHFGTTTNRYLVLPDGGKYAVTDDVAASPDGRFLATSDSTVTRSRGAFIVIEWPNIEKRAEFPAGCTHLKWQDDSHLTADCWHADTPNPLNPNESEAM
;
A
#
# COMPACT_ATOMS: atom_id res chain seq x y z
N MET A 1 -84.78 19.38 -41.54
CA MET A 1 -83.84 18.57 -42.34
C MET A 1 -82.99 17.74 -41.38
N ARG A 2 -83.14 16.41 -41.38
CA ARG A 2 -82.32 15.49 -40.60
C ARG A 2 -81.21 14.96 -41.52
N PHE A 3 -79.94 15.27 -41.21
CA PHE A 3 -78.79 14.75 -41.93
C PHE A 3 -78.20 13.58 -41.13
N THR A 4 -78.38 12.36 -41.65
CA THR A 4 -77.68 11.15 -41.25
C THR A 4 -76.29 11.15 -41.88
N PHE A 5 -75.23 11.15 -41.06
CA PHE A 5 -73.87 10.93 -41.51
C PHE A 5 -73.55 9.41 -41.57
N PRO A 6 -72.84 8.93 -42.60
CA PRO A 6 -72.53 7.51 -42.75
C PRO A 6 -71.39 7.08 -41.82
N LEU A 7 -71.51 5.87 -41.26
CA LEU A 7 -70.44 5.17 -40.55
C LEU A 7 -69.31 4.85 -41.55
N LEU A 8 -68.13 5.45 -41.33
CA LEU A 8 -66.90 5.12 -42.04
C LEU A 8 -66.20 3.97 -41.30
N THR A 9 -66.23 2.76 -41.86
CA THR A 9 -65.50 1.60 -41.33
C THR A 9 -64.03 1.70 -41.72
N ILE A 10 -63.15 1.97 -40.76
CA ILE A 10 -61.70 2.00 -40.97
C ILE A 10 -61.17 0.55 -40.89
N VAL A 11 -60.70 0.02 -42.02
CA VAL A 11 -59.98 -1.26 -42.08
C VAL A 11 -58.52 -1.00 -41.71
N LEU A 12 -58.06 -1.62 -40.64
CA LEU A 12 -56.69 -1.48 -40.13
C LEU A 12 -55.81 -2.58 -40.77
N VAL A 13 -54.98 -2.21 -41.74
CA VAL A 13 -54.01 -3.11 -42.37
C VAL A 13 -52.73 -3.10 -41.53
N VAL A 14 -52.49 -4.19 -40.79
CA VAL A 14 -51.25 -4.38 -40.02
C VAL A 14 -50.19 -4.96 -40.94
N SER A 15 -49.14 -4.19 -41.21
CA SER A 15 -47.95 -4.65 -41.95
C SER A 15 -46.91 -5.12 -40.94
N VAL A 16 -46.65 -6.44 -40.88
CA VAL A 16 -45.59 -6.99 -40.02
C VAL A 16 -44.27 -6.91 -40.78
N TYR A 17 -43.46 -5.89 -40.49
CA TYR A 17 -42.07 -5.85 -40.93
C TYR A 17 -41.25 -6.78 -40.02
N ALA A 18 -40.74 -7.87 -40.58
CA ALA A 18 -39.73 -8.69 -39.92
C ALA A 18 -38.41 -7.90 -39.89
N CYS A 19 -38.08 -7.31 -38.74
CA CYS A 19 -36.76 -6.78 -38.48
C CYS A 19 -35.76 -7.96 -38.39
N THR A 20 -35.08 -8.26 -39.49
CA THR A 20 -33.88 -9.10 -39.44
C THR A 20 -32.85 -8.37 -38.57
N LYS A 21 -32.45 -9.00 -37.44
CA LYS A 21 -31.38 -8.49 -36.59
C LYS A 21 -30.17 -8.12 -37.46
N PRO A 22 -29.58 -6.92 -37.29
CA PRO A 22 -28.31 -6.60 -37.92
C PRO A 22 -27.30 -7.70 -37.56
N LYS A 23 -26.60 -8.22 -38.56
CA LYS A 23 -25.50 -9.17 -38.35
C LYS A 23 -24.49 -8.47 -37.44
N ASP A 24 -24.24 -9.05 -36.27
CA ASP A 24 -23.29 -8.47 -35.30
C ASP A 24 -21.97 -8.18 -36.03
N PRO A 25 -21.40 -6.97 -35.88
CA PRO A 25 -20.11 -6.67 -36.47
C PRO A 25 -19.09 -7.69 -35.97
N ALA A 26 -18.17 -8.08 -36.85
CA ALA A 26 -17.10 -8.98 -36.49
C ALA A 26 -16.45 -8.49 -35.19
N PRO A 27 -16.18 -9.38 -34.21
CA PRO A 27 -15.56 -8.97 -32.97
C PRO A 27 -14.28 -8.20 -33.32
N PRO A 28 -14.00 -7.07 -32.63
CA PRO A 28 -12.78 -6.33 -32.86
C PRO A 28 -11.60 -7.31 -32.74
N PRO A 29 -10.53 -7.12 -33.55
CA PRO A 29 -9.36 -7.98 -33.47
C PRO A 29 -8.95 -8.09 -32.00
N VAL A 30 -8.81 -9.33 -31.53
CA VAL A 30 -8.36 -9.61 -30.16
C VAL A 30 -7.08 -8.81 -29.99
N ALA A 31 -7.13 -7.79 -29.13
CA ALA A 31 -5.94 -7.06 -28.77
C ALA A 31 -4.98 -8.10 -28.21
N HIS A 32 -3.85 -8.31 -28.88
CA HIS A 32 -2.72 -8.99 -28.27
C HIS A 32 -2.42 -8.25 -26.97
N SER A 33 -2.66 -8.92 -25.84
CA SER A 33 -2.55 -8.36 -24.50
C SER A 33 -1.09 -8.26 -24.06
N ASP A 34 -0.24 -7.64 -24.89
CA ASP A 34 1.18 -7.42 -24.56
C ASP A 34 1.39 -6.08 -23.86
N ILE A 35 0.40 -5.62 -23.10
CA ILE A 35 0.53 -4.56 -22.11
C ILE A 35 -0.13 -5.06 -20.83
N THR A 36 0.67 -5.50 -19.86
CA THR A 36 0.17 -5.77 -18.51
C THR A 36 -0.39 -4.47 -17.91
N PRO A 37 -1.70 -4.38 -17.57
CA PRO A 37 -2.33 -3.12 -17.12
C PRO A 37 -1.93 -2.67 -15.69
N TYR A 38 -0.84 -3.22 -15.14
CA TYR A 38 -0.53 -3.14 -13.71
C TYR A 38 0.95 -2.84 -13.43
N SER A 39 1.66 -2.19 -14.36
CA SER A 39 3.05 -1.80 -14.14
C SER A 39 3.10 -0.55 -13.26
N PHE A 40 3.82 -0.62 -12.13
CA PHE A 40 4.18 0.57 -11.35
C PHE A 40 5.02 1.55 -12.18
N ILE A 41 5.90 0.99 -13.02
CA ILE A 41 6.81 1.73 -13.91
C ILE A 41 6.03 2.56 -14.93
N GLY A 42 6.43 3.82 -15.11
CA GLY A 42 5.82 4.78 -16.03
C GLY A 42 4.58 5.48 -15.48
N THR A 43 4.16 5.17 -14.25
CA THR A 43 2.94 5.77 -13.66
C THR A 43 3.24 7.07 -12.89
N PRO A 44 2.22 7.92 -12.66
CA PRO A 44 2.35 9.05 -11.74
C PRO A 44 2.76 8.64 -10.31
N LYS A 45 2.38 7.43 -9.87
CA LYS A 45 2.78 6.88 -8.56
C LYS A 45 4.28 6.62 -8.50
N GLU A 46 4.88 6.09 -9.57
CA GLU A 46 6.34 5.94 -9.64
C GLU A 46 7.04 7.30 -9.62
N ALA A 47 6.54 8.29 -10.37
CA ALA A 47 7.11 9.63 -10.35
C ALA A 47 7.08 10.26 -8.95
N ALA A 48 5.95 10.12 -8.24
CA ALA A 48 5.81 10.58 -6.86
C ALA A 48 6.75 9.85 -5.90
N ALA A 49 6.89 8.53 -6.03
CA ALA A 49 7.81 7.74 -5.21
C ALA A 49 9.28 8.12 -5.45
N LYS A 50 9.67 8.36 -6.71
CA LYS A 50 11.03 8.85 -7.07
C LYS A 50 11.28 10.24 -6.49
N LEU A 51 10.31 11.14 -6.57
CA LEU A 51 10.41 12.47 -5.97
C LEU A 51 10.59 12.35 -4.46
N ASN A 52 9.75 11.56 -3.78
CA ASN A 52 9.85 11.34 -2.35
C ASN A 52 11.20 10.75 -1.95
N GLU A 53 11.68 9.71 -2.65
CA GLU A 53 13.01 9.15 -2.43
C GLU A 53 14.10 10.22 -2.57
N SER A 54 14.02 11.09 -3.58
CA SER A 54 15.01 12.17 -3.74
C SER A 54 14.99 13.18 -2.60
N LEU A 55 13.84 13.44 -1.99
CA LEU A 55 13.72 14.29 -0.81
C LEU A 55 14.34 13.62 0.42
N VAL A 56 14.07 12.33 0.62
CA VAL A 56 14.69 11.54 1.70
C VAL A 56 16.21 11.53 1.55
N LEU A 57 16.73 11.29 0.34
CA LEU A 57 18.18 11.26 0.11
C LEU A 57 18.84 12.65 0.14
N ARG A 58 18.08 13.73 -0.06
CA ARG A 58 18.57 15.09 0.19
C ARG A 58 18.76 15.32 1.69
N ASP A 59 17.81 14.85 2.50
CA ASP A 59 17.79 15.09 3.94
C ASP A 59 18.70 14.09 4.69
N TYR A 60 18.92 12.89 4.13
CA TYR A 60 19.75 11.79 4.66
C TYR A 60 20.66 11.19 3.57
N PRO A 61 21.66 11.92 3.07
CA PRO A 61 22.50 11.50 1.94
C PRO A 61 23.36 10.25 2.23
N GLU A 62 23.62 9.95 3.49
CA GLU A 62 24.37 8.78 3.94
C GLU A 62 23.55 7.50 3.96
N LEU A 63 22.22 7.58 3.89
CA LEU A 63 21.30 6.45 4.07
C LEU A 63 21.37 5.43 2.92
N ALA A 64 21.64 5.89 1.71
CA ALA A 64 21.77 5.01 0.55
C ALA A 64 22.47 5.68 -0.63
N ASN A 65 22.84 4.87 -1.61
CA ASN A 65 23.29 5.31 -2.91
C ASN A 65 22.42 4.67 -3.99
N ARG A 66 21.99 5.47 -4.97
CA ARG A 66 21.26 4.97 -6.14
C ARG A 66 22.08 5.17 -7.41
N LYS A 67 22.25 4.07 -8.16
CA LYS A 67 22.89 4.07 -9.48
C LYS A 67 21.99 3.32 -10.47
N GLY A 68 21.27 4.07 -11.31
CA GLY A 68 20.33 3.48 -12.26
C GLY A 68 19.24 2.67 -11.56
N ASN A 69 19.19 1.37 -11.86
CA ASN A 69 18.26 0.41 -11.29
C ASN A 69 18.75 -0.23 -9.97
N THR A 70 19.92 0.15 -9.48
CA THR A 70 20.50 -0.39 -8.25
C THR A 70 20.35 0.61 -7.09
N LEU A 71 19.84 0.14 -5.96
CA LEU A 71 19.74 0.85 -4.69
C LEU A 71 20.60 0.14 -3.65
N THR A 72 21.66 0.79 -3.17
CA THR A 72 22.50 0.28 -2.09
C THR A 72 22.18 1.02 -0.81
N ILE A 73 21.59 0.34 0.16
CA ILE A 73 21.31 0.90 1.49
C ILE A 73 22.59 0.85 2.31
N ARG A 74 22.80 1.90 3.09
CA ARG A 74 23.98 2.09 3.90
C ARG A 74 23.60 2.34 5.35
N TYR A 75 24.44 1.86 6.24
CA TYR A 75 24.34 2.12 7.66
C TYR A 75 25.70 2.55 8.17
N ARG A 76 25.78 3.75 8.78
CA ARG A 76 27.03 4.32 9.29
C ARG A 76 28.17 4.31 8.27
N GLY A 77 27.84 4.65 7.02
CA GLY A 77 28.78 4.71 5.91
C GLY A 77 29.19 3.36 5.31
N GLN A 78 28.69 2.25 5.83
CA GLN A 78 28.92 0.91 5.28
C GLN A 78 27.73 0.45 4.43
N ASP A 79 28.01 -0.17 3.30
CA ASP A 79 26.98 -0.78 2.46
C ASP A 79 26.47 -2.05 3.16
N VAL A 80 25.19 -2.10 3.49
CA VAL A 80 24.59 -3.23 4.24
C VAL A 80 23.78 -4.17 3.34
N VAL A 81 23.11 -3.62 2.33
CA VAL A 81 22.37 -4.42 1.34
C VAL A 81 22.22 -3.67 0.03
N THR A 82 22.19 -4.40 -1.08
CA THR A 82 21.94 -3.85 -2.40
C THR A 82 20.72 -4.51 -3.03
N TYR A 83 19.81 -3.70 -3.53
CA TYR A 83 18.63 -4.10 -4.29
C TYR A 83 18.78 -3.70 -5.76
N THR A 84 18.25 -4.52 -6.66
CA THR A 84 18.21 -4.23 -8.09
C THR A 84 16.77 -4.34 -8.55
N ASP A 85 16.28 -3.29 -9.21
CA ASP A 85 14.93 -3.28 -9.79
C ASP A 85 14.81 -4.42 -10.81
N ASP A 86 13.78 -5.25 -10.67
CA ASP A 86 13.48 -6.40 -11.51
C ASP A 86 11.99 -6.42 -11.89
N PRO A 87 11.63 -6.22 -13.17
CA PRO A 87 10.25 -6.26 -13.63
C PRO A 87 9.51 -7.58 -13.36
N LYS A 88 10.21 -8.69 -13.16
CA LYS A 88 9.62 -10.00 -12.82
C LYS A 88 9.50 -10.22 -11.31
N GLY A 89 10.28 -9.48 -10.53
CA GLY A 89 10.24 -9.43 -9.09
C GLY A 89 9.82 -8.03 -8.67
N CYS A 90 10.64 -7.41 -7.82
CA CYS A 90 10.38 -6.05 -7.39
C CYS A 90 10.61 -5.06 -8.53
N ALA A 91 9.54 -4.59 -9.17
CA ALA A 91 9.61 -3.70 -10.31
C ALA A 91 10.41 -2.43 -9.99
N ARG A 92 10.29 -1.94 -8.75
CA ARG A 92 11.15 -0.87 -8.24
C ARG A 92 11.28 -0.93 -6.73
N TYR A 93 12.52 -0.82 -6.24
CA TYR A 93 12.79 -0.48 -4.86
C TYR A 93 12.86 1.03 -4.71
N VAL A 94 12.24 1.59 -3.67
CA VAL A 94 12.31 3.02 -3.34
C VAL A 94 12.45 3.23 -1.84
N ILE A 95 13.18 4.26 -1.44
CA ILE A 95 13.19 4.70 -0.03
C ILE A 95 11.97 5.59 0.20
N GLU A 96 11.08 5.17 1.09
CA GLU A 96 9.91 5.98 1.45
C GLU A 96 10.24 6.99 2.55
N ARG A 97 11.08 6.60 3.52
CA ARG A 97 11.46 7.47 4.65
C ARG A 97 12.71 6.96 5.36
N ALA A 98 13.39 7.87 6.04
CA ALA A 98 14.31 7.53 7.12
C ALA A 98 13.49 7.34 8.41
N VAL A 99 13.84 6.32 9.19
CA VAL A 99 13.29 6.06 10.52
C VAL A 99 14.43 6.19 11.51
N MET A 100 14.36 7.17 12.41
CA MET A 100 15.40 7.43 13.40
C MET A 100 15.27 6.42 14.54
N THR A 101 16.22 5.49 14.65
CA THR A 101 16.20 4.45 15.67
C THR A 101 17.43 4.53 16.57
N TYR A 102 17.31 4.01 17.78
CA TYR A 102 18.41 3.97 18.73
C TYR A 102 19.42 2.88 18.33
N ASP A 103 20.69 3.25 18.21
CA ASP A 103 21.80 2.32 18.02
C ASP A 103 22.49 2.10 19.36
N GLU A 104 22.40 0.87 19.88
CA GLU A 104 22.97 0.51 21.19
C GLU A 104 24.50 0.60 21.22
N LYS A 105 25.19 0.35 20.09
CA LYS A 105 26.66 0.36 20.02
C LYS A 105 27.23 1.76 20.17
N THR A 106 26.51 2.75 19.69
CA THR A 106 26.92 4.17 19.69
C THR A 106 26.23 4.97 20.78
N GLY A 107 25.09 4.49 21.30
CA GLY A 107 24.25 5.24 22.23
C GLY A 107 23.55 6.43 21.60
N THR A 108 23.50 6.50 20.26
CA THR A 108 22.92 7.63 19.51
C THR A 108 21.77 7.16 18.62
N ARG A 109 21.01 8.13 18.09
CA ARG A 109 19.97 7.86 17.09
C ARG A 109 20.58 7.85 15.71
N GLU A 110 20.29 6.82 14.94
CA GLU A 110 20.77 6.62 13.58
C GLU A 110 19.58 6.40 12.64
N PRO A 111 19.61 6.95 11.41
CA PRO A 111 18.56 6.68 10.44
C PRO A 111 18.71 5.28 9.85
N ILE A 112 17.61 4.52 9.82
CA ILE A 112 17.47 3.32 8.99
C ILE A 112 16.43 3.54 7.89
N ALA A 113 16.57 2.83 6.77
CA ALA A 113 15.71 3.04 5.61
C ALA A 113 14.43 2.20 5.71
N LEU A 114 13.27 2.84 5.58
CA LEU A 114 12.04 2.16 5.18
C LEU A 114 12.03 2.08 3.66
N VAL A 115 12.16 0.86 3.15
CA VAL A 115 12.19 0.59 1.71
C VAL A 115 10.87 -0.02 1.30
N ALA A 116 10.27 0.55 0.26
CA ALA A 116 9.15 -0.05 -0.43
C ALA A 116 9.63 -0.83 -1.65
N CYS A 117 9.03 -1.99 -1.84
CA CYS A 117 9.17 -2.82 -3.01
C CYS A 117 7.83 -2.89 -3.74
N HIS A 118 7.77 -2.31 -4.94
CA HIS A 118 6.56 -2.29 -5.75
C HIS A 118 6.52 -3.51 -6.68
N PHE A 119 5.49 -4.34 -6.52
CA PHE A 119 5.20 -5.50 -7.37
C PHE A 119 3.78 -5.38 -7.92
N GLY A 120 3.64 -5.07 -9.21
CA GLY A 120 2.33 -4.88 -9.82
C GLY A 120 1.51 -3.79 -9.10
N THR A 121 0.36 -4.18 -8.54
CA THR A 121 -0.51 -3.33 -7.72
C THR A 121 -0.19 -3.34 -6.22
N THR A 122 0.71 -4.22 -5.78
CA THR A 122 1.04 -4.43 -4.36
C THR A 122 2.35 -3.76 -4.01
N THR A 123 2.47 -3.31 -2.77
CA THR A 123 3.70 -2.73 -2.23
C THR A 123 4.03 -3.42 -0.93
N ASN A 124 5.22 -4.02 -0.85
CA ASN A 124 5.75 -4.55 0.41
C ASN A 124 6.71 -3.53 0.99
N ARG A 125 6.62 -3.24 2.29
CA ARG A 125 7.58 -2.35 2.96
C ARG A 125 8.37 -3.12 3.99
N TYR A 126 9.58 -2.66 4.23
CA TYR A 126 10.43 -3.21 5.28
C TYR A 126 11.46 -2.19 5.73
N LEU A 127 11.76 -2.22 7.03
CA LEU A 127 12.95 -1.57 7.56
C LEU A 127 14.16 -2.42 7.22
N VAL A 128 15.21 -1.77 6.72
CA VAL A 128 16.50 -2.40 6.49
C VAL A 128 17.33 -2.31 7.77
N LEU A 129 17.65 -3.47 8.34
CA LEU A 129 18.37 -3.58 9.60
C LEU A 129 19.88 -3.28 9.40
N PRO A 130 20.60 -2.89 10.46
CA PRO A 130 22.04 -2.63 10.40
C PRO A 130 22.90 -3.80 9.87
N ASP A 131 22.41 -5.03 9.95
CA ASP A 131 23.07 -6.24 9.44
C ASP A 131 22.64 -6.61 8.00
N GLY A 132 21.83 -5.77 7.35
CA GLY A 132 21.24 -6.02 6.03
C GLY A 132 19.97 -6.88 6.06
N GLY A 133 19.54 -7.32 7.25
CA GLY A 133 18.27 -7.99 7.46
C GLY A 133 17.06 -7.10 7.14
N LYS A 134 15.86 -7.71 7.15
CA LYS A 134 14.61 -7.00 6.88
C LYS A 134 13.63 -7.22 8.00
N TYR A 135 13.03 -6.14 8.49
CA TYR A 135 11.84 -6.20 9.33
C TYR A 135 10.64 -5.75 8.52
N ALA A 136 9.68 -6.64 8.28
CA ALA A 136 8.50 -6.34 7.48
C ALA A 136 7.65 -5.27 8.16
N VAL A 137 7.23 -4.28 7.37
CA VAL A 137 6.28 -3.25 7.78
C VAL A 137 5.14 -3.33 6.78
N THR A 138 3.92 -3.55 7.25
CA THR A 138 2.80 -3.67 6.33
C THR A 138 2.31 -2.29 5.90
N ASP A 139 1.91 -1.46 6.86
CA ASP A 139 1.27 -0.18 6.57
C ASP A 139 2.12 1.00 6.98
N ASP A 140 2.20 1.26 8.28
CA ASP A 140 2.88 2.43 8.83
C ASP A 140 3.84 2.03 9.95
N VAL A 141 4.84 2.87 10.15
CA VAL A 141 5.85 2.73 11.21
C VAL A 141 6.28 4.09 11.71
N ALA A 142 6.42 4.22 13.03
CA ALA A 142 6.94 5.42 13.66
C ALA A 142 7.87 5.06 14.82
N ALA A 143 9.04 5.71 14.86
CA ALA A 143 9.97 5.59 15.98
C ALA A 143 9.66 6.64 17.04
N SER A 144 9.80 6.26 18.32
CA SER A 144 9.81 7.20 19.44
C SER A 144 10.92 8.24 19.25
N PRO A 145 10.80 9.43 19.87
CA PRO A 145 11.82 10.46 19.73
C PRO A 145 13.21 9.98 20.18
N ASP A 146 13.33 9.20 21.25
CA ASP A 146 14.58 8.57 21.67
C ASP A 146 15.05 7.41 20.77
N GLY A 147 14.20 6.94 19.85
CA GLY A 147 14.46 5.86 18.91
C GLY A 147 14.41 4.45 19.51
N ARG A 148 14.06 4.31 20.79
CA ARG A 148 14.04 3.02 21.51
C ARG A 148 12.77 2.21 21.30
N PHE A 149 11.71 2.82 20.78
CA PHE A 149 10.47 2.13 20.47
C PHE A 149 10.06 2.33 19.02
N LEU A 150 9.52 1.29 18.43
CA LEU A 150 8.84 1.34 17.14
C LEU A 150 7.37 1.00 17.31
N ALA A 151 6.51 1.87 16.82
CA ALA A 151 5.11 1.62 16.61
C ALA A 151 4.93 1.14 15.17
N THR A 152 4.30 0.00 14.94
CA THR A 152 4.07 -0.57 13.59
C THR A 152 2.62 -1.01 13.47
N SER A 153 2.06 -0.94 12.26
CA SER A 153 0.74 -1.52 11.99
C SER A 153 0.74 -2.51 10.84
N ASP A 154 -0.04 -3.56 11.03
CA ASP A 154 -0.42 -4.56 10.06
C ASP A 154 -1.92 -4.57 9.85
N SER A 155 -2.43 -4.16 8.68
CA SER A 155 -3.84 -4.28 8.30
C SER A 155 -4.12 -5.43 7.31
N THR A 156 -3.14 -6.30 7.02
CA THR A 156 -3.22 -7.30 5.94
C THR A 156 -4.32 -8.34 6.10
N VAL A 157 -4.81 -8.59 7.31
CA VAL A 157 -5.76 -9.68 7.56
C VAL A 157 -7.21 -9.24 7.28
N THR A 158 -7.55 -7.99 7.61
CA THR A 158 -8.73 -7.16 7.25
C THR A 158 -8.70 -5.91 8.16
N ARG A 159 -9.48 -4.84 7.87
CA ARG A 159 -9.64 -3.69 8.80
C ARG A 159 -10.03 -4.08 10.23
N SER A 160 -10.58 -5.29 10.40
CA SER A 160 -11.05 -5.87 11.67
C SER A 160 -10.07 -6.83 12.34
N ARG A 161 -8.96 -7.17 11.67
CA ARG A 161 -7.98 -8.19 12.11
C ARG A 161 -6.55 -7.66 12.01
N GLY A 162 -6.41 -6.35 11.92
CA GLY A 162 -5.10 -5.74 11.95
C GLY A 162 -4.44 -5.90 13.31
N ALA A 163 -3.12 -5.81 13.33
CA ALA A 163 -2.34 -5.73 14.55
C ALA A 163 -1.64 -4.37 14.61
N PHE A 164 -1.80 -3.67 15.72
CA PHE A 164 -1.00 -2.52 16.06
C PHE A 164 -0.02 -2.92 17.16
N ILE A 165 1.27 -2.76 16.89
CA ILE A 165 2.34 -3.37 17.68
C ILE A 165 3.32 -2.30 18.11
N VAL A 166 3.66 -2.28 19.40
CA VAL A 166 4.79 -1.51 19.93
C VAL A 166 5.93 -2.45 20.26
N ILE A 167 7.11 -2.12 19.75
CA ILE A 167 8.31 -2.95 19.80
C ILE A 167 9.41 -2.15 20.47
N GLU A 168 10.14 -2.78 21.39
CA GLU A 168 11.41 -2.26 21.87
C GLU A 168 12.52 -2.53 20.85
N TRP A 169 13.23 -1.48 20.50
CA TRP A 169 14.35 -1.44 19.58
C TRP A 169 15.67 -1.25 20.34
N PRO A 170 16.79 -1.90 19.92
CA PRO A 170 16.96 -2.75 18.74
C PRO A 170 16.65 -4.24 18.94
N ASN A 171 16.15 -4.64 20.11
CA ASN A 171 15.92 -6.06 20.43
C ASN A 171 14.78 -6.71 19.64
N ILE A 172 13.93 -5.90 18.99
CA ILE A 172 12.74 -6.33 18.27
C ILE A 172 11.81 -7.13 19.21
N GLU A 173 11.73 -6.71 20.48
CA GLU A 173 10.88 -7.35 21.48
C GLU A 173 9.50 -6.69 21.47
N LYS A 174 8.44 -7.49 21.35
CA LYS A 174 7.07 -6.98 21.41
C LYS A 174 6.74 -6.53 22.84
N ARG A 175 6.45 -5.24 23.03
CA ARG A 175 6.05 -4.66 24.33
C ARG A 175 4.54 -4.55 24.47
N ALA A 176 3.84 -4.29 23.37
CA ALA A 176 2.39 -4.24 23.35
C ALA A 176 1.85 -4.66 21.97
N GLU A 177 0.62 -5.20 21.98
CA GLU A 177 -0.12 -5.58 20.79
C GLU A 177 -1.60 -5.28 21.00
N PHE A 178 -2.21 -4.68 20.00
CA PHE A 178 -3.61 -4.33 19.99
C PHE A 178 -4.24 -4.92 18.72
N PRO A 179 -5.40 -5.60 18.82
CA PRO A 179 -6.09 -6.20 17.67
C PRO A 179 -6.82 -5.13 16.85
N ALA A 180 -6.08 -4.12 16.35
CA ALA A 180 -6.60 -3.04 15.54
C ALA A 180 -5.64 -2.74 14.38
N GLY A 181 -6.20 -2.41 13.21
CA GLY A 181 -5.42 -1.82 12.13
C GLY A 181 -5.31 -0.32 12.38
N CYS A 182 -4.09 0.23 12.40
CA CYS A 182 -3.85 1.64 12.66
C CYS A 182 -3.02 2.29 11.55
N THR A 183 -3.15 3.60 11.39
CA THR A 183 -2.30 4.39 10.49
C THR A 183 -2.01 5.75 11.12
N HIS A 184 -1.24 6.58 10.41
CA HIS A 184 -0.83 7.91 10.85
C HIS A 184 -0.17 7.86 12.23
N LEU A 185 0.69 6.85 12.42
CA LEU A 185 1.39 6.63 13.68
C LEU A 185 2.32 7.83 13.95
N LYS A 186 2.15 8.48 15.09
CA LYS A 186 2.92 9.68 15.43
C LYS A 186 3.21 9.75 16.91
N TRP A 187 4.48 9.69 17.27
CA TRP A 187 4.94 9.97 18.61
C TRP A 187 4.94 11.48 18.88
N GLN A 188 4.44 11.87 20.04
CA GLN A 188 4.49 13.25 20.55
C GLN A 188 5.73 13.45 21.43
N ASP A 189 6.02 12.45 22.27
CA ASP A 189 7.21 12.33 23.11
C ASP A 189 7.55 10.84 23.32
N ASP A 190 8.49 10.51 24.20
CA ASP A 190 8.93 9.12 24.46
C ASP A 190 7.87 8.24 25.15
N SER A 191 6.76 8.82 25.60
CA SER A 191 5.70 8.15 26.34
C SER A 191 4.31 8.28 25.72
N HIS A 192 4.13 9.18 24.75
CA HIS A 192 2.84 9.45 24.12
C HIS A 192 2.89 9.19 22.62
N LEU A 193 2.06 8.23 22.18
CA LEU A 193 1.83 7.90 20.78
C LEU A 193 0.39 8.22 20.40
N THR A 194 0.21 8.79 19.21
CA THR A 194 -1.10 8.93 18.56
C THR A 194 -1.17 8.06 17.32
N ALA A 195 -2.36 7.52 17.05
CA ALA A 195 -2.65 6.66 15.92
C ALA A 195 -4.13 6.77 15.55
N ASP A 196 -4.43 6.71 14.26
CA ASP A 196 -5.79 6.55 13.77
C ASP A 196 -6.07 5.06 13.58
N CYS A 197 -6.90 4.49 14.45
CA CYS A 197 -7.16 3.06 14.48
C CYS A 197 -8.58 2.71 14.04
N TRP A 198 -8.70 1.57 13.36
CA TRP A 198 -9.97 0.95 13.02
C TRP A 198 -10.03 -0.44 13.64
N HIS A 199 -11.17 -0.70 14.26
CA HIS A 199 -11.62 -2.01 14.68
C HIS A 199 -12.95 -2.28 13.95
N ALA A 200 -13.27 -3.53 13.63
CA ALA A 200 -14.64 -3.81 13.20
C ALA A 200 -15.43 -4.34 14.39
N ASP A 201 -16.41 -3.55 14.80
CA ASP A 201 -17.32 -3.88 15.90
C ASP A 201 -18.36 -4.96 15.51
N THR A 202 -18.23 -5.57 14.33
CA THR A 202 -19.05 -6.72 13.95
C THR A 202 -18.58 -7.94 14.72
N PRO A 203 -19.44 -8.60 15.53
CA PRO A 203 -19.10 -9.82 16.23
C PRO A 203 -18.51 -10.81 15.22
N ASN A 204 -17.29 -11.29 15.46
CA ASN A 204 -16.75 -12.37 14.66
C ASN A 204 -17.56 -13.63 15.00
N PRO A 205 -18.46 -14.14 14.12
CA PRO A 205 -19.29 -15.30 14.45
C PRO A 205 -18.46 -16.58 14.59
N LEU A 206 -17.19 -16.57 14.16
CA LEU A 206 -16.24 -17.67 14.31
C LEU A 206 -15.38 -17.53 15.58
N ASN A 207 -15.28 -16.33 16.17
CA ASN A 207 -14.54 -16.08 17.41
C ASN A 207 -15.20 -14.95 18.22
N PRO A 208 -16.29 -15.23 18.95
CA PRO A 208 -17.09 -14.23 19.66
C PRO A 208 -16.29 -13.44 20.71
N ASN A 209 -15.19 -14.02 21.20
CA ASN A 209 -14.36 -13.46 22.26
C ASN A 209 -13.37 -12.39 21.76
N GLU A 210 -13.24 -12.18 20.44
CA GLU A 210 -12.43 -11.08 19.89
C GLU A 210 -12.97 -9.70 20.25
N SER A 211 -14.27 -9.60 20.56
CA SER A 211 -14.92 -8.34 20.93
C SER A 211 -14.79 -7.98 22.42
N GLU A 212 -14.24 -8.89 23.24
CA GLU A 212 -14.25 -8.78 24.72
C GLU A 212 -12.88 -8.50 25.35
N ALA A 213 -11.81 -8.39 24.55
CA ALA A 213 -10.50 -7.96 25.06
C ALA A 213 -10.43 -6.42 25.15
N MET A 214 -11.24 -5.85 26.04
CA MET A 214 -11.09 -4.49 26.56
C MET A 214 -10.55 -4.53 27.99
#